data_AF-A0A1W1VWD1-F1
#
_entry.id   AF-A0A1W1VWD1-F1
#
_cell.length_a   1.000
_cell.length_b   1.000
_cell.length_c   1.000
_cell.angle_alpha   90.00
_cell.angle_beta   90.00
_cell.angle_gamma   90.00
#
_symmetry.space_group_name_H-M   'P 1'
#
loop_
_entity.id
_entity.type
_entity.pdbx_description
1 polymer ?
#
loop_
_entity_poly.entity_id
_entity_poly.type
_entity_poly.pdbx_seq_one_letter_code
_entity_poly.pdbx_strand_id
1 'polypeptide(L)' 'MQNRNIAHLFTAAGAISILGSIAIWASQGGQGRSAEERAHGERFGIFVGLWAPTFFVLANHFNKAAPLQDEKP' A
#
# COMPACT_ATOMS: atom_id res chain seq x y z
N MET A 1 -14.56 -17.54 5.40
CA MET A 1 -14.96 -16.44 4.50
C MET A 1 -14.28 -15.10 4.85
N GLN A 2 -14.07 -14.75 6.13
CA GLN A 2 -13.53 -13.44 6.53
C GLN A 2 -12.07 -13.17 6.08
N ASN A 3 -11.20 -14.19 6.08
CA ASN A 3 -9.79 -14.04 5.70
C ASN A 3 -9.59 -13.59 4.24
N ARG A 4 -10.47 -13.99 3.33
CA ARG A 4 -10.38 -13.60 1.90
C ARG A 4 -10.71 -12.13 1.68
N ASN A 5 -11.72 -11.61 2.38
CA ASN A 5 -12.05 -10.18 2.34
C ASN A 5 -10.91 -9.32 2.91
N ILE A 6 -10.26 -9.79 3.97
CA ILE A 6 -9.09 -9.13 4.57
C ILE A 6 -7.91 -9.13 3.59
N ALA A 7 -7.67 -10.24 2.88
CA ALA A 7 -6.63 -10.32 1.87
C ALA A 7 -6.86 -9.31 0.71
N HIS A 8 -8.10 -9.20 0.22
CA HIS A 8 -8.45 -8.21 -0.80
C HIS A 8 -8.30 -6.76 -0.31
N LEU A 9 -8.69 -6.48 0.94
CA LEU A 9 -8.50 -5.18 1.56
C LEU A 9 -7.02 -4.78 1.59
N PHE A 10 -6.15 -5.67 2.06
CA PHE A 10 -4.70 -5.40 2.09
C PHE A 10 -4.10 -5.29 0.70
N THR A 11 -4.59 -6.07 -0.27
CA THR A 11 -4.17 -5.94 -1.68
C THR A 11 -4.51 -4.55 -2.21
N ALA A 12 -5.74 -4.08 -1.98
CA ALA A 12 -6.17 -2.75 -2.38
C ALA A 12 -5.38 -1.66 -1.63
N ALA A 13 -5.17 -1.80 -0.32
CA ALA A 13 -4.38 -0.88 0.48
C ALA A 13 -2.93 -0.75 -0.02
N GLY A 14 -2.31 -1.86 -0.46
CA GLY A 14 -0.99 -1.85 -1.10
C GLY A 14 -0.97 -1.03 -2.38
N ALA A 15 -1.93 -1.24 -3.28
CA ALA A 15 -2.06 -0.45 -4.50
C ALA A 15 -2.33 1.03 -4.23
N ILE A 16 -3.21 1.34 -3.26
CA ILE A 16 -3.53 2.71 -2.84
C ILE A 16 -2.30 3.39 -2.22
N SER A 17 -1.48 2.67 -1.46
CA SER A 17 -0.23 3.19 -0.87
C SER A 17 0.76 3.63 -1.96
N ILE A 18 0.89 2.86 -3.05
CA ILE A 18 1.72 3.24 -4.22
C ILE A 18 1.17 4.50 -4.88
N LEU A 19 -0.13 4.52 -5.20
CA LEU A 19 -0.76 5.66 -5.86
C LEU A 19 -0.71 6.92 -4.98
N GLY A 20 -0.93 6.77 -3.68
CA GLY A 20 -0.84 7.85 -2.69
C GLY A 20 0.58 8.41 -2.60
N SER A 21 1.61 7.55 -2.58
CA SER A 21 3.02 7.97 -2.61
C SER A 21 3.34 8.84 -3.83
N ILE A 22 2.92 8.39 -5.02
CA ILE A 22 3.09 9.14 -6.27
C ILE A 22 2.34 10.47 -6.23
N ALA A 23 1.09 10.47 -5.74
CA ALA A 23 0.28 11.68 -5.63
C ALA A 23 0.88 12.71 -4.66
N ILE A 24 1.40 12.26 -3.51
CA ILE A 24 2.09 13.11 -2.54
C ILE A 24 3.35 13.72 -3.17
N TRP A 25 4.17 12.90 -3.83
CA TRP A 25 5.34 13.41 -4.51
C TRP A 25 4.96 14.43 -5.60
N ALA A 26 3.99 14.11 -6.44
CA ALA A 26 3.57 14.99 -7.53
C ALA A 26 2.97 16.33 -7.06
N SER A 27 2.27 16.34 -5.92
CA SER A 27 1.60 17.53 -5.39
C SER A 27 2.42 18.34 -4.39
N GLN A 28 3.31 17.71 -3.62
CA GLN A 28 4.07 18.37 -2.55
C GLN A 28 5.57 18.30 -2.81
N GLY A 29 6.10 17.11 -3.08
CA GLY A 29 7.54 16.91 -3.32
C GLY A 29 8.07 17.63 -4.57
N GLY A 30 7.28 17.62 -5.64
CA GLY A 30 7.63 18.22 -6.94
C GLY A 30 7.20 19.67 -7.12
N GLN A 31 6.28 20.17 -6.28
CA GLN A 31 5.62 21.48 -6.47
C GLN A 31 5.81 22.44 -5.27
N GLY A 32 6.50 22.04 -4.21
CA GLY A 32 6.79 22.91 -3.07
C GLY A 32 7.56 24.19 -3.46
N ARG A 33 7.26 25.31 -2.80
CA ARG A 33 7.82 26.64 -3.12
C ARG A 33 9.22 26.83 -2.56
N SER A 34 9.52 26.18 -1.43
CA SER A 34 10.85 26.13 -0.84
C SER A 34 11.48 24.75 -0.97
N ALA A 35 12.81 24.68 -0.80
CA ALA A 35 13.52 23.41 -0.77
C ALA A 35 13.07 22.53 0.41
N GLU A 36 12.77 23.15 1.55
CA GLU A 36 12.29 22.47 2.75
C GLU A 36 10.91 21.83 2.52
N GLU A 37 9.98 22.55 1.89
CA GLU A 37 8.64 22.03 1.57
C GLU A 37 8.71 20.82 0.64
N ARG A 38 9.57 20.90 -0.39
CA ARG A 38 9.80 19.79 -1.33
C ARG A 38 10.41 18.59 -0.63
N ALA A 39 11.47 18.79 0.14
CA ALA A 39 12.12 17.71 0.88
C ALA A 39 11.16 17.02 1.87
N HIS A 40 10.25 17.77 2.50
CA HIS A 40 9.23 17.20 3.37
C HIS A 40 8.25 16.32 2.59
N GLY A 41 7.72 16.82 1.47
CA GLY A 41 6.80 16.07 0.60
C GLY A 41 7.44 14.81 0.01
N GLU A 42 8.70 14.87 -0.41
CA GLU A 42 9.46 13.72 -0.90
C GLU A 42 9.61 12.63 0.18
N ARG A 43 10.02 13.02 1.40
CA ARG A 43 10.18 12.08 2.53
C ARG A 43 8.86 11.45 2.94
N PHE A 44 7.79 12.24 2.98
CA PHE A 44 6.46 11.73 3.31
C PHE A 44 5.95 10.77 2.24
N GLY A 45 6.14 11.11 0.96
CA GLY A 45 5.80 10.23 -0.17
C GLY A 45 6.52 8.88 -0.09
N ILE A 46 7.83 8.88 0.18
CA ILE A 46 8.61 7.64 0.37
C ILE A 46 8.06 6.82 1.54
N PHE A 47 7.78 7.45 2.68
CA PHE A 47 7.25 6.76 3.86
C PHE A 47 5.90 6.08 3.57
N VAL A 48 5.00 6.77 2.87
CA VAL A 48 3.71 6.20 2.46
C VAL A 48 3.90 5.05 1.46
N GLY A 49 4.86 5.16 0.53
CA GLY A 49 5.16 4.11 -0.44
C GLY A 49 5.75 2.83 0.19
N LEU A 50 6.49 2.96 1.30
CA LEU A 50 7.06 1.83 2.04
C LEU A 50 6.00 0.94 2.71
N TRP A 51 4.75 1.39 2.86
CA TRP A 51 3.68 0.55 3.41
C TRP A 51 3.16 -0.50 2.42
N ALA A 52 3.30 -0.27 1.11
CA ALA A 52 2.85 -1.20 0.08
C ALA A 52 3.37 -2.65 0.25
N PRO A 53 4.69 -2.90 0.42
CA PRO A 53 5.18 -4.26 0.66
C PRO A 53 4.59 -4.88 1.93
N THR A 54 4.43 -4.13 3.02
CA THR A 54 3.80 -4.63 4.25
C THR A 54 2.36 -5.07 3.99
N PHE A 55 1.57 -4.26 3.28
CA PHE A 55 0.20 -4.62 2.93
C PHE A 55 0.15 -5.86 2.02
N PHE A 56 1.02 -5.98 1.02
CA PHE A 56 1.03 -7.17 0.17
C PHE A 56 1.47 -8.43 0.93
N VAL A 57 2.41 -8.33 1.86
CA VAL A 57 2.79 -9.45 2.74
C VAL A 57 1.62 -9.90 3.60
N LEU A 58 0.89 -8.95 4.22
CA LEU A 58 -0.32 -9.26 4.99
C LEU A 58 -1.42 -9.86 4.11
N ALA A 59 -1.64 -9.31 2.91
CA ALA A 59 -2.60 -9.86 1.96
C ALA A 59 -2.32 -11.33 1.65
N ASN A 60 -1.06 -11.65 1.35
CA ASN A 60 -0.62 -13.02 1.09
C ASN A 60 -0.76 -13.93 2.32
N HIS A 61 -0.45 -13.45 3.52
CA HIS A 61 -0.64 -14.19 4.76
C HIS A 61 -2.11 -14.58 4.97
N PHE A 62 -3.04 -13.61 4.87
CA PHE A 62 -4.47 -13.87 5.05
C PHE A 62 -5.07 -14.69 3.91
N ASN A 63 -4.53 -14.57 2.69
CA ASN A 63 -4.96 -15.41 1.57
C ASN A 63 -4.60 -16.89 1.81
N LYS A 64 -3.40 -17.17 2.32
CA LYS A 64 -2.97 -18.53 2.67
C LYS A 64 -3.67 -19.10 3.91
N ALA A 65 -4.05 -18.24 4.85
CA ALA A 65 -4.83 -18.62 6.03
C ALA A 65 -6.33 -18.84 5.73
N ALA A 66 -6.79 -18.59 4.50
CA ALA A 66 -8.13 -19.01 4.10
C ALA A 66 -8.14 -20.54 3.92
N PRO A 67 -9.07 -21.27 4.57
CA PRO A 67 -9.12 -22.72 4.45
C PRO A 67 -9.23 -23.15 2.98
N LEU A 68 -8.38 -24.10 2.58
CA LEU A 68 -8.33 -24.69 1.24
C LEU A 68 -9.67 -25.40 0.96
N GLN A 69 -10.60 -24.72 0.30
CA GLN A 69 -11.82 -25.33 -0.25
C GLN A 69 -11.65 -25.73 -1.73
N ASP A 70 -10.42 -25.71 -2.23
CA ASP A 70 -10.11 -26.03 -3.64
C ASP A 70 -9.84 -27.54 -3.87
N GLU A 71 -9.82 -28.35 -2.81
CA GLU A 71 -9.99 -29.81 -2.93
C GLU A 71 -11.49 -30.15 -2.85
N LYS A 72 -12.22 -29.91 -3.94
CA LYS A 72 -13.43 -30.72 -4.21
C LYS A 72 -12.95 -32.03 -4.87
N PRO A 73 -13.35 -33.21 -4.37
CA PRO A 73 -13.12 -34.47 -5.07
C PRO A 73 -13.86 -34.54 -6.40
#